data_AF-A0A4R4A5D6-F1
#
_entry.id   AF-A0A4R4A5D6-F1
#
_cell.length_a   1.000
_cell.length_b   1.000
_cell.length_c   1.000
_cell.angle_alpha   90.00
_cell.angle_beta   90.00
_cell.angle_gamma   90.00
#
_symmetry.space_group_name_H-M   'P 1'
#
loop_
_entity.id
_entity.type
_entity.pdbx_description
1 polymer ?
#
loop_
_entity_poly.entity_id
_entity_poly.type
_entity_poly.pdbx_seq_one_letter_code
_entity_poly.pdbx_strand_id
1 'polypeptide(L)'
;MPRLTADQWESVRADREAGASFGELAARHGVSKAAIVKRAKKESWGDGTDVGEVVRRKVTEKVTGVVTVGDPQKKAAALDAAADRAAAVVRRQQDDWDAHRERFGSVPVDFDAGKLAKISAEMLAIRQKGERAAWGLEESEKPKDRASPVVFYLPDNDR
;
A
#
# COMPACT_ATOMS: atom_id res chain seq x y z
N MET A 1 18.31 8.77 -31.00
CA MET A 1 18.38 7.69 -30.00
C MET A 1 17.19 6.78 -30.17
N PRO A 2 17.35 5.44 -30.14
CA PRO A 2 16.22 4.52 -30.17
C PRO A 2 15.24 4.85 -29.04
N ARG A 3 13.96 5.02 -29.36
CA ARG A 3 12.92 5.15 -28.34
C ARG A 3 12.56 3.74 -27.90
N LEU A 4 12.93 3.37 -26.68
CA LEU A 4 12.48 2.11 -26.10
C LEU A 4 10.95 2.09 -26.01
N THR A 5 10.37 0.93 -26.28
CA THR A 5 8.96 0.60 -26.06
C THR A 5 8.63 0.53 -24.56
N ALA A 6 7.34 0.51 -24.21
CA ALA A 6 6.91 0.42 -22.81
C ALA A 6 7.47 -0.83 -22.12
N ASP A 7 7.40 -1.98 -22.77
CA ASP A 7 7.87 -3.27 -22.25
C ASP A 7 9.39 -3.27 -22.02
N GLN A 8 10.15 -2.62 -22.89
CA GLN A 8 11.59 -2.44 -22.71
C GLN A 8 11.92 -1.58 -21.49
N TRP A 9 11.12 -0.53 -21.24
CA TRP A 9 11.30 0.29 -20.03
C TRP A 9 10.93 -0.46 -18.75
N GLU A 10 9.95 -1.35 -18.82
CA GLU A 10 9.59 -2.23 -17.71
C GLU A 10 10.74 -3.21 -17.38
N SER A 11 11.41 -3.75 -18.40
CA SER A 11 12.62 -4.56 -18.22
C SER A 11 13.78 -3.77 -17.59
N VAL A 12 14.04 -2.53 -18.05
CA VAL A 12 15.06 -1.65 -17.46
C VAL A 12 14.76 -1.36 -15.99
N ARG A 13 13.49 -1.12 -15.65
CA ARG A 13 13.04 -0.90 -14.27
C ARG A 13 13.24 -2.15 -13.41
N ALA A 14 12.85 -3.32 -13.92
CA ALA A 14 12.99 -4.58 -13.21
C ALA A 14 14.47 -4.88 -12.88
N ASP A 15 15.38 -4.65 -13.82
CA ASP A 15 16.82 -4.78 -13.60
C ASP A 15 17.33 -3.78 -12.54
N ARG A 16 16.83 -2.53 -12.56
CA ARG A 16 17.21 -1.51 -11.56
C ARG A 16 16.79 -1.92 -10.16
N GLU A 17 15.55 -2.38 -10.02
CA GLU A 17 14.96 -2.83 -8.75
C GLU A 17 15.60 -4.15 -8.25
N ALA A 18 16.24 -4.91 -9.15
CA ALA A 18 17.06 -6.07 -8.81
C ALA A 18 18.50 -5.69 -8.38
N GLY A 19 18.84 -4.39 -8.36
CA GLY A 19 20.13 -3.88 -7.90
C GLY A 19 21.12 -3.48 -9.00
N ALA A 20 20.75 -3.55 -10.28
CA ALA A 20 21.63 -3.09 -11.35
C ALA A 20 21.89 -1.58 -11.25
N SER A 21 23.14 -1.17 -11.45
CA SER A 21 23.53 0.22 -11.50
C SER A 21 23.06 0.90 -12.80
N PHE A 22 22.88 2.22 -12.78
CA PHE A 22 22.51 2.96 -13.99
C PHE A 22 23.55 2.84 -15.13
N GLY A 23 24.80 2.51 -14.83
CA GLY A 23 25.83 2.26 -15.84
C GLY A 23 25.63 0.92 -16.54
N GLU A 24 25.36 -0.14 -15.78
CA GLU A 24 25.07 -1.48 -16.30
C GLU A 24 23.78 -1.49 -17.13
N LEU A 25 22.75 -0.78 -16.67
CA LEU A 25 21.49 -0.63 -17.41
C LEU A 25 21.70 0.07 -18.76
N ALA A 26 22.53 1.11 -18.78
CA ALA A 26 22.83 1.84 -20.01
C ALA A 26 23.56 0.96 -21.04
N ALA A 27 24.51 0.16 -20.58
CA ALA A 27 25.25 -0.79 -21.43
C ALA A 27 24.36 -1.94 -21.93
N ARG A 28 23.53 -2.52 -21.04
CA ARG A 28 22.67 -3.67 -21.35
C ARG A 28 21.53 -3.33 -22.30
N HIS A 29 20.89 -2.17 -22.10
CA HIS A 29 19.69 -1.77 -22.85
C HIS A 29 19.99 -0.78 -23.99
N GLY A 30 21.25 -0.36 -24.16
CA GLY A 30 21.66 0.55 -25.23
C GLY A 30 21.06 1.96 -25.11
N VAL A 31 20.79 2.43 -23.88
CA VAL A 31 20.14 3.72 -23.59
C VAL A 31 21.04 4.61 -22.75
N SER A 32 20.91 5.92 -22.92
CA SER A 32 21.70 6.87 -22.15
C SER A 32 21.39 6.79 -20.64
N LYS A 33 22.44 6.73 -19.82
CA LYS A 33 22.36 6.76 -18.35
C LYS A 33 21.47 7.92 -17.86
N ALA A 34 21.60 9.09 -18.48
CA ALA A 34 20.82 10.28 -18.12
C ALA A 34 19.31 10.10 -18.36
N ALA A 35 18.91 9.42 -19.45
CA ALA A 35 17.51 9.13 -19.70
C ALA A 35 16.93 8.15 -18.66
N ILE A 36 17.71 7.13 -18.29
CA ILE A 36 17.31 6.16 -17.26
C ILE A 36 17.18 6.85 -15.90
N VAL A 37 18.15 7.67 -15.50
CA VAL A 37 18.09 8.43 -14.22
C VAL A 37 16.89 9.38 -14.18
N LYS A 38 16.64 10.13 -15.25
CA LYS A 38 15.50 11.06 -15.32
C LYS A 38 14.17 10.32 -15.16
N ARG A 39 14.03 9.15 -15.79
CA ARG A 39 12.82 8.33 -15.70
C ARG A 39 12.69 7.66 -14.34
N ALA A 40 13.76 7.09 -13.81
CA ALA A 40 13.80 6.49 -12.49
C ALA A 40 13.41 7.49 -11.38
N LYS A 41 13.85 8.75 -11.48
CA LYS A 41 13.42 9.82 -10.56
C LYS A 41 11.94 10.17 -10.74
N LYS A 42 11.46 10.25 -11.98
CA LYS A 42 10.05 10.56 -12.29
C LYS A 42 9.09 9.49 -11.77
N GLU A 43 9.52 8.23 -11.79
CA GLU A 43 8.71 7.05 -11.45
C GLU A 43 9.10 6.42 -10.10
N SER A 44 9.97 7.08 -9.33
CA SER A 44 10.46 6.65 -8.02
C SER A 44 10.93 5.19 -7.99
N TRP A 45 11.84 4.81 -8.90
CA TRP A 45 12.37 3.44 -8.93
C TRP A 45 13.28 3.16 -7.74
N GLY A 46 13.12 1.99 -7.11
CA GLY A 46 14.00 1.51 -6.05
C GLY A 46 15.40 1.18 -6.56
N ASP A 47 16.40 1.25 -5.69
CA ASP A 47 17.80 1.00 -6.04
C ASP A 47 18.27 -0.46 -5.82
N GLY A 48 17.37 -1.32 -5.35
CA GLY A 48 17.62 -2.72 -5.03
C GLY A 48 18.31 -2.96 -3.68
N THR A 49 18.60 -1.91 -2.89
CA THR A 49 19.16 -2.10 -1.54
C THR A 49 18.12 -2.57 -0.52
N ASP A 50 16.86 -2.17 -0.67
CA ASP A 50 15.73 -2.73 0.10
C ASP A 50 14.94 -3.76 -0.73
N VAL A 51 15.51 -4.96 -0.85
CA VAL A 51 14.83 -6.11 -1.46
C VAL A 51 13.50 -6.41 -0.76
N GLY A 52 13.40 -6.14 0.54
CA GLY A 52 12.17 -6.32 1.31
C GLY A 52 11.04 -5.38 0.88
N GLU A 53 11.35 -4.12 0.59
CA GLU A 53 10.40 -3.16 -0.01
C GLU A 53 9.97 -3.62 -1.42
N VAL A 54 10.91 -4.03 -2.26
CA VAL A 54 10.61 -4.51 -3.63
C VAL A 54 9.69 -5.72 -3.60
N VAL A 55 9.96 -6.69 -2.71
CA VAL A 55 9.10 -7.86 -2.51
C VAL A 55 7.73 -7.45 -2.01
N ARG A 56 7.63 -6.59 -0.99
CA ARG A 56 6.35 -6.10 -0.45
C ARG A 56 5.51 -5.44 -1.53
N ARG A 57 6.08 -4.54 -2.34
CA ARG A 57 5.38 -3.89 -3.45
C ARG A 57 4.88 -4.90 -4.47
N LYS A 58 5.72 -5.84 -4.93
CA LYS A 58 5.31 -6.86 -5.92
C LYS A 58 4.24 -7.80 -5.38
N VAL A 59 4.30 -8.15 -4.10
CA VAL A 59 3.24 -8.90 -3.42
C VAL A 59 1.94 -8.09 -3.44
N THR A 60 1.97 -6.81 -3.08
CA THR A 60 0.81 -5.93 -3.17
C THR A 60 0.26 -5.86 -4.59
N GLU A 61 1.09 -5.68 -5.62
CA GLU A 61 0.65 -5.65 -7.02
C GLU A 61 -0.03 -6.98 -7.43
N LYS A 62 0.49 -8.12 -6.98
CA LYS A 62 -0.10 -9.45 -7.26
C LYS A 62 -1.39 -9.71 -6.51
N VAL A 63 -1.46 -9.33 -5.23
CA VAL A 63 -2.63 -9.53 -4.36
C VAL A 63 -3.76 -8.59 -4.76
N THR A 64 -3.44 -7.33 -5.02
CA THR A 64 -4.41 -6.31 -5.39
C THR A 64 -4.69 -6.30 -6.89
N GLY A 65 -3.86 -6.90 -7.74
CA GLY A 65 -3.96 -6.81 -9.20
C GLY A 65 -3.64 -5.43 -9.77
N VAL A 66 -3.28 -4.45 -8.93
CA VAL A 66 -3.00 -3.07 -9.34
C VAL A 66 -1.53 -2.95 -9.72
N VAL A 67 -1.24 -2.80 -11.00
CA VAL A 67 0.11 -2.48 -11.49
C VAL A 67 0.25 -0.95 -11.54
N THR A 68 1.30 -0.42 -10.91
CA THR A 68 1.52 1.04 -10.80
C THR A 68 1.98 1.70 -12.10
N VAL A 69 2.46 0.91 -13.06
CA VAL A 69 3.01 1.35 -14.35
C VAL A 69 2.11 0.86 -15.48
N GLY A 70 1.64 1.77 -16.34
CA GLY A 70 0.84 1.41 -17.51
C GLY A 70 -0.21 2.45 -17.90
N ASP A 71 -0.98 2.09 -18.94
CA ASP A 71 -2.14 2.81 -19.45
C ASP A 71 -3.11 3.23 -18.33
N PRO A 72 -3.46 4.53 -18.20
CA PRO A 72 -4.39 5.03 -17.19
C PRO A 72 -5.72 4.26 -17.12
N GLN A 73 -6.23 3.78 -18.26
CA GLN A 73 -7.50 3.04 -18.32
C GLN A 73 -7.35 1.64 -17.69
N LYS A 74 -6.25 0.94 -17.97
CA LYS A 74 -5.96 -0.35 -17.33
C LYS A 74 -5.72 -0.20 -15.83
N LYS A 75 -5.07 0.89 -15.43
CA LYS A 75 -4.86 1.21 -14.01
C LYS A 75 -6.19 1.47 -13.29
N ALA A 76 -7.10 2.24 -13.89
CA ALA A 76 -8.44 2.48 -13.34
C ALA A 76 -9.22 1.17 -13.16
N ALA A 77 -9.27 0.31 -14.20
CA ALA A 77 -9.94 -0.98 -14.12
C ALA A 77 -9.34 -1.90 -13.04
N ALA A 78 -8.01 -1.90 -12.89
CA ALA A 78 -7.35 -2.67 -11.84
C ALA A 78 -7.67 -2.14 -10.44
N LEU A 79 -7.73 -0.82 -10.28
CA LEU A 79 -8.13 -0.17 -9.02
C LEU A 79 -9.58 -0.48 -8.66
N ASP A 80 -10.50 -0.38 -9.62
CA ASP A 80 -11.92 -0.71 -9.40
C ASP A 80 -12.07 -2.17 -8.97
N ALA A 81 -11.39 -3.10 -9.66
CA ALA A 81 -11.42 -4.51 -9.30
C ALA A 81 -10.82 -4.77 -7.89
N ALA A 82 -9.78 -4.04 -7.50
CA ALA A 82 -9.22 -4.12 -6.16
C ALA A 82 -10.18 -3.55 -5.10
N ALA A 83 -10.85 -2.44 -5.41
CA ALA A 83 -11.86 -1.84 -4.56
C ALA A 83 -13.06 -2.78 -4.35
N ASP A 84 -13.52 -3.47 -5.41
CA ASP A 84 -14.60 -4.45 -5.30
C ASP A 84 -14.24 -5.62 -4.38
N ARG A 85 -13.00 -6.13 -4.47
CA ARG A 85 -12.51 -7.18 -3.56
C ARG A 85 -12.46 -6.68 -2.12
N ALA A 86 -11.95 -5.48 -1.89
CA ALA A 86 -11.93 -4.86 -0.56
C ALA A 86 -13.34 -4.64 -0.01
N ALA A 87 -14.26 -4.17 -0.85
CA ALA A 87 -15.66 -3.97 -0.49
C ALA A 87 -16.34 -5.30 -0.11
N ALA A 88 -16.04 -6.40 -0.80
CA ALA A 88 -16.55 -7.72 -0.44
C ALA A 88 -16.08 -8.18 0.95
N VAL A 89 -14.80 -7.93 1.30
CA VAL A 89 -14.28 -8.18 2.65
C VAL A 89 -15.06 -7.35 3.67
N VAL A 90 -15.20 -6.04 3.44
CA VAL A 90 -15.90 -5.15 4.38
C VAL A 90 -17.36 -5.54 4.56
N ARG A 91 -18.09 -5.86 3.47
CA ARG A 91 -19.49 -6.31 3.54
C ARG A 91 -19.65 -7.56 4.39
N ARG A 92 -18.83 -8.59 4.17
CA ARG A 92 -18.88 -9.80 4.98
C ARG A 92 -18.61 -9.52 6.46
N GLN A 93 -17.68 -8.60 6.74
CA GLN A 93 -17.40 -8.19 8.12
C GLN A 93 -18.58 -7.45 8.77
N GLN A 94 -19.34 -6.67 7.99
CA GLN A 94 -20.60 -6.07 8.45
C GLN A 94 -21.63 -7.16 8.75
N ASP A 95 -21.81 -8.12 7.85
CA ASP A 95 -22.73 -9.25 8.05
C ASP A 95 -22.36 -10.07 9.31
N ASP A 96 -21.07 -10.31 9.55
CA ASP A 96 -20.58 -10.99 10.77
C ASP A 96 -21.00 -10.24 12.05
N TRP A 97 -20.96 -8.91 12.03
CA TRP A 97 -21.37 -8.07 13.17
C TRP A 97 -22.88 -8.01 13.34
N ASP A 98 -23.63 -7.97 12.24
CA ASP A 98 -25.09 -8.00 12.28
C ASP A 98 -25.57 -9.35 12.83
N ALA A 99 -24.97 -10.46 12.42
CA ALA A 99 -25.24 -11.78 12.98
C ALA A 99 -24.85 -11.88 14.47
N HIS A 100 -23.73 -11.27 14.88
CA HIS A 100 -23.37 -11.19 16.30
C HIS A 100 -24.41 -10.39 17.10
N ARG A 101 -24.87 -9.27 16.56
CA ARG A 101 -25.90 -8.42 17.17
C ARG A 101 -27.26 -9.10 17.23
N GLU A 102 -27.66 -9.85 16.20
CA GLU A 102 -28.89 -10.64 16.23
C GLU A 102 -28.85 -11.67 17.36
N ARG A 103 -27.68 -12.27 17.60
CA ARG A 103 -27.50 -13.30 18.63
C ARG A 103 -27.31 -12.74 20.04
N PHE A 104 -26.65 -11.60 20.20
CA PHE A 104 -26.18 -11.09 21.50
C PHE A 104 -26.48 -9.59 21.72
N GLY A 105 -27.36 -8.98 20.92
CA GLY A 105 -27.56 -7.53 20.86
C GLY A 105 -28.08 -6.87 22.14
N SER A 106 -28.65 -7.65 23.06
CA SER A 106 -28.94 -7.23 24.43
C SER A 106 -27.87 -7.75 25.39
N VAL A 107 -27.48 -6.93 26.39
CA VAL A 107 -26.58 -7.37 27.47
C VAL A 107 -27.18 -8.58 28.17
N PRO A 108 -26.53 -9.77 28.11
CA PRO A 108 -27.06 -10.96 28.77
C PRO A 108 -27.06 -10.77 30.29
N VAL A 109 -28.17 -11.14 30.94
CA VAL A 109 -28.26 -11.15 32.42
C VAL A 109 -27.48 -12.32 33.00
N ASP A 110 -27.43 -13.44 32.26
CA ASP A 110 -26.64 -14.61 32.60
C ASP A 110 -25.15 -14.38 32.31
N PHE A 111 -24.31 -14.65 33.31
CA PHE A 111 -22.88 -14.38 33.25
C PHE A 111 -22.17 -15.22 32.19
N ASP A 112 -22.53 -16.50 32.06
CA ASP A 112 -21.90 -17.40 31.08
C ASP A 112 -22.31 -17.03 29.65
N ALA A 113 -23.57 -16.63 29.44
CA ALA A 113 -24.03 -16.05 28.19
C ALA A 113 -23.29 -14.74 27.87
N GLY A 114 -23.04 -13.89 28.87
CA GLY A 114 -22.22 -12.68 28.74
C GLY A 114 -20.78 -12.99 28.31
N LYS A 115 -20.16 -14.02 28.90
CA LYS A 115 -18.81 -14.47 28.49
C LYS A 115 -18.80 -15.00 27.07
N LEU A 116 -19.79 -15.80 26.69
CA LEU A 116 -19.91 -16.33 25.34
C LEU A 116 -20.04 -15.19 24.31
N ALA A 117 -20.86 -14.18 24.61
CA ALA A 117 -21.02 -12.99 23.76
C ALA A 117 -19.69 -12.25 23.57
N LYS A 118 -18.95 -12.02 24.68
CA LYS A 118 -17.63 -11.36 24.67
C LYS A 118 -16.59 -12.14 23.86
N ILE A 119 -16.42 -13.44 24.16
CA ILE A 119 -15.43 -14.30 23.46
C ILE A 119 -15.75 -14.34 21.95
N SER A 120 -17.03 -14.42 21.60
CA SER A 120 -17.46 -14.39 20.19
C SER A 120 -17.11 -13.06 19.51
N ALA A 121 -17.35 -11.92 20.18
CA ALA A 121 -16.99 -10.60 19.65
C ALA A 121 -15.47 -10.44 19.49
N GLU A 122 -14.68 -10.93 20.46
CA GLU A 122 -13.21 -10.87 20.40
C GLU A 122 -12.65 -11.74 19.28
N MET A 123 -13.18 -12.96 19.10
CA MET A 123 -12.80 -13.82 17.97
C MET A 123 -13.07 -13.15 16.62
N LEU A 124 -14.25 -12.52 16.46
CA LEU A 124 -14.56 -11.75 15.26
C LEU A 124 -13.58 -10.60 15.06
N ALA A 125 -13.32 -9.79 16.09
CA ALA A 125 -12.38 -8.67 16.01
C ALA A 125 -10.97 -9.11 15.59
N ILE A 126 -10.45 -10.20 16.17
CA ILE A 126 -9.11 -10.74 15.84
C ILE A 126 -9.06 -11.22 14.39
N ARG A 127 -10.07 -11.97 13.95
CA ARG A 127 -10.17 -12.47 12.57
C ARG A 127 -10.20 -11.32 11.57
N GLN A 128 -11.06 -10.33 11.82
CA GLN A 128 -11.24 -9.20 10.92
C GLN A 128 -9.99 -8.31 10.87
N LYS A 129 -9.31 -8.12 12.01
CA LYS A 129 -8.02 -7.43 12.05
C LYS A 129 -6.97 -8.14 11.19
N GLY A 130 -6.80 -9.45 11.37
CA GLY A 130 -5.84 -10.24 10.58
C GLY A 130 -6.18 -10.23 9.09
N GLU A 131 -7.46 -10.27 8.76
CA GLU A 131 -7.91 -10.15 7.37
C GLU A 131 -7.61 -8.77 6.78
N ARG A 132 -7.96 -7.67 7.46
CA ARG A 132 -7.66 -6.32 6.97
C ARG A 132 -6.16 -6.11 6.75
N ALA A 133 -5.32 -6.65 7.65
CA ALA A 133 -3.87 -6.66 7.47
C ALA A 133 -3.44 -7.40 6.20
N ALA A 134 -3.99 -8.59 5.96
CA ALA A 134 -3.66 -9.39 4.77
C ALA A 134 -4.07 -8.72 3.45
N TRP A 135 -5.12 -7.89 3.47
CA TRP A 135 -5.62 -7.15 2.31
C TRP A 135 -5.12 -5.69 2.22
N GLY A 136 -4.26 -5.25 3.14
CA GLY A 136 -3.77 -3.86 3.16
C GLY A 136 -4.86 -2.82 3.42
N LEU A 137 -5.93 -3.20 4.12
CA LEU A 137 -7.07 -2.33 4.49
C LEU A 137 -6.91 -1.72 5.89
N GLU A 138 -5.71 -1.79 6.46
CA GLU A 138 -5.42 -1.11 7.72
C GLU A 138 -5.41 0.40 7.51
N GLU A 139 -5.89 1.13 8.50
CA GLU A 139 -5.78 2.58 8.51
C GLU A 139 -4.29 2.93 8.61
N SER A 140 -3.72 3.50 7.54
CA SER A 140 -2.34 3.96 7.58
C SER A 140 -2.22 5.04 8.64
N GLU A 141 -1.32 4.86 9.62
CA GLU A 141 -0.99 5.90 10.59
C GLU A 141 -0.72 7.19 9.81
N LYS A 142 -1.53 8.23 10.00
CA LYS A 142 -1.30 9.52 9.35
C LYS A 142 0.14 9.91 9.67
N PRO A 143 0.95 10.34 8.67
CA PRO A 143 2.30 10.76 8.95
C PRO A 143 2.24 11.82 10.05
N LYS A 144 2.91 11.55 11.18
CA LYS A 144 3.08 12.55 12.24
C LYS A 144 3.70 13.75 11.54
N ASP A 145 2.96 14.85 11.45
CA ASP A 145 3.48 16.11 10.97
C ASP A 145 4.80 16.33 11.71
N ARG A 146 5.91 16.30 10.96
CA ARG A 146 7.19 16.72 11.52
C ARG A 146 6.94 18.18 11.86
N ALA A 147 6.82 18.49 13.15
CA ALA A 147 6.57 19.83 13.63
C ALA A 147 7.49 20.78 12.86
N SER A 148 6.91 21.62 11.99
CA SER A 148 7.63 22.73 11.40
C SER A 148 8.23 23.51 12.56
N PRO A 149 9.55 23.79 12.57
CA PRO A 149 10.14 24.56 13.65
C PRO A 149 9.41 25.91 13.68
N VAL A 150 8.75 26.19 14.80
CA VAL A 150 8.14 27.49 15.06
C VAL A 150 9.29 28.49 15.10
N VAL A 151 9.48 29.22 14.00
CA VAL A 151 10.41 30.36 13.95
C VAL A 151 9.76 31.47 14.76
N PHE A 152 10.14 31.60 16.03
CA PHE A 152 9.86 32.79 16.82
C PHE A 152 10.67 33.94 16.24
N TYR A 153 9.99 34.85 15.52
CA TYR A 153 10.56 36.14 15.18
C TYR A 153 10.62 36.97 16.47
N LEU A 154 11.80 37.08 17.08
CA LEU A 154 12.06 38.10 18.08
C LEU A 154 12.11 39.44 17.34
N PRO A 155 11.33 40.46 17.73
CA PRO A 155 11.46 41.78 17.14
C PRO A 155 12.82 42.37 17.53
N ASP A 156 13.59 42.78 16.52
CA ASP A 156 14.82 43.55 16.69
C ASP A 156 14.50 44.82 17.47
N ASN A 157 15.01 44.89 18.70
CA ASN A 157 14.83 46.05 19.56
C ASN A 157 15.95 47.05 19.26
N ASP A 158 15.80 47.80 18.17
CA ASP A 158 16.57 49.03 17.94
C ASP A 158 15.95 50.16 18.76
N ARG A 159 16.57 50.47 19.91
CA ARG A 159 16.77 51.82 20.49
C ARG A 159 17.54 51.79 21.79
#